data_AF-A0A2P6QRD6-F1
#
_entry.id   AF-A0A2P6QRD6-F1
#
_cell.length_a   1.000
_cell.length_b   1.000
_cell.length_c   1.000
_cell.angle_alpha   90.00
_cell.angle_beta   90.00
_cell.angle_gamma   90.00
#
_symmetry.space_group_name_H-M   'P 1'
#
loop_
_entity.id
_entity.type
_entity.pdbx_description
1 polymer ?
#
loop_
_entity_poly.entity_id
_entity_poly.type
_entity_poly.pdbx_seq_one_letter_code
_entity_poly.pdbx_strand_id
1 'polypeptide(L)'
;MKISLKTYCESWRKNVELHNIREFQVVPEECIGYVGKYVTSTQYKVDSERAIEESIVYLSSGCNLKNDGRDAWIFDIDDTLLSTVPYYKGHHFGGEKLNLSALEEWMSHGKAPALDHSLTVQ
;
A
#
# COMPACT_ATOMS: atom_id res chain seq x y z
N MET A 1 -5.19 16.62 26.66
CA MET A 1 -4.55 16.42 25.34
C MET A 1 -5.57 16.82 24.28
N LYS A 2 -5.27 17.74 23.36
CA LYS A 2 -6.21 18.11 22.27
C LYS A 2 -5.88 17.25 21.04
N ILE A 3 -6.88 16.54 20.51
CA ILE A 3 -6.74 15.80 19.26
C ILE A 3 -6.70 16.81 18.11
N SER A 4 -5.63 16.79 17.31
CA SER A 4 -5.56 17.53 16.04
C SER A 4 -6.03 16.64 14.89
N LEU A 5 -6.46 17.25 13.78
CA LEU A 5 -6.83 16.51 12.57
C LEU A 5 -5.69 15.62 12.07
N LYS A 6 -4.44 16.11 12.08
CA LYS A 6 -3.26 15.33 11.70
C LYS A 6 -3.14 14.06 12.55
N THR A 7 -3.20 14.20 13.87
CA THR A 7 -3.07 13.07 14.80
C THR A 7 -4.25 12.10 14.72
N TYR A 8 -5.44 12.61 14.40
CA TYR A 8 -6.63 11.78 14.16
C TYR A 8 -6.43 10.91 12.92
N CYS A 9 -6.06 11.50 11.79
CA CYS A 9 -5.87 10.77 10.53
C CYS A 9 -4.67 9.82 10.55
N GLU A 10 -3.60 10.18 11.26
CA GLU A 10 -2.49 9.26 11.49
C GLU A 10 -2.92 8.05 12.34
N SER A 11 -3.70 8.29 13.40
CA SER A 11 -4.26 7.20 14.20
C SER A 11 -5.20 6.31 13.39
N TRP A 12 -6.05 6.93 12.55
CA TRP A 12 -6.93 6.20 11.63
C TRP A 12 -6.13 5.30 10.69
N ARG A 13 -5.14 5.84 9.97
CA ARG A 13 -4.27 5.07 9.07
C ARG A 13 -3.60 3.91 9.80
N LYS A 14 -2.97 4.17 10.95
CA LYS A 14 -2.32 3.12 11.76
C LYS A 14 -3.30 2.02 12.17
N ASN A 15 -4.53 2.34 12.54
CA ASN A 15 -5.53 1.33 12.90
C ASN A 15 -6.08 0.57 11.69
N VAL A 16 -6.02 1.13 10.48
CA VAL A 16 -6.25 0.39 9.24
C VAL A 16 -5.12 -0.62 9.01
N GLU A 17 -3.85 -0.18 9.06
CA GLU A 17 -2.68 -1.06 8.88
C GLU A 17 -2.60 -2.19 9.92
N LEU A 18 -3.00 -1.90 11.17
CA LEU A 18 -3.05 -2.88 12.26
C LEU A 18 -4.31 -3.75 12.23
N HIS A 19 -5.17 -3.61 11.22
CA HIS A 19 -6.40 -4.39 11.07
C HIS A 19 -7.39 -4.23 12.24
N ASN A 20 -7.38 -3.09 12.93
CA ASN A 20 -8.37 -2.73 13.96
C ASN A 20 -9.60 -2.05 13.33
N ILE A 21 -9.38 -1.21 12.33
CA ILE A 21 -10.42 -0.69 11.45
C ILE A 21 -10.46 -1.58 10.21
N ARG A 22 -11.65 -2.11 9.90
CA ARG A 22 -11.85 -3.08 8.81
C ARG A 22 -13.03 -2.64 7.95
N GLU A 23 -13.07 -3.14 6.73
CA GLU A 23 -14.22 -2.99 5.81
C GLU A 23 -14.65 -1.53 5.57
N PHE A 24 -13.75 -0.56 5.79
CA PHE A 24 -14.02 0.84 5.46
C PHE A 24 -14.22 0.94 3.95
N GLN A 25 -15.24 1.69 3.54
CA GLN A 25 -15.60 1.81 2.13
C GLN A 25 -14.84 2.94 1.43
N VAL A 26 -14.51 3.99 2.18
CA VAL A 26 -13.79 5.17 1.72
C VAL A 26 -12.93 5.72 2.85
N VAL A 27 -11.87 6.44 2.50
CA VAL A 27 -11.10 7.26 3.44
C VAL A 27 -12.03 8.34 4.04
N PRO A 28 -12.00 8.58 5.36
CA PRO A 28 -12.74 9.69 5.97
C PRO A 28 -12.45 11.00 5.27
N GLU A 29 -13.48 11.80 5.01
CA GLU A 29 -13.38 13.03 4.20
C GLU A 29 -12.30 13.97 4.73
N GLU A 30 -12.24 14.14 6.05
CA GLU A 30 -11.26 14.98 6.74
C GLU A 30 -9.82 14.45 6.63
N CYS A 31 -9.65 13.17 6.28
CA CYS A 31 -8.37 12.48 6.16
C CYS A 31 -7.86 12.32 4.72
N ILE A 32 -8.66 12.64 3.70
CA ILE A 32 -8.24 12.60 2.28
C ILE A 32 -6.92 13.36 2.08
N GLY A 33 -6.84 14.59 2.59
CA GLY A 33 -5.64 15.42 2.47
C GLY A 33 -4.43 14.87 3.24
N TYR A 34 -4.66 14.13 4.33
CA TYR A 34 -3.60 13.45 5.06
C TYR A 34 -3.09 12.22 4.29
N VAL A 35 -4.01 11.36 3.82
CA VAL A 35 -3.67 10.14 3.08
C VAL A 35 -2.95 10.48 1.79
N GLY A 36 -3.44 11.46 1.02
CA GLY A 36 -2.78 11.93 -0.20
C GLY A 36 -1.35 12.42 0.04
N LYS A 37 -1.12 13.14 1.15
CA LYS A 37 0.23 13.54 1.56
C LYS A 37 1.08 12.33 1.96
N TYR A 38 0.52 11.35 2.66
CA TYR A 38 1.25 10.16 3.08
C TYR A 38 1.70 9.32 1.88
N VAL A 39 0.78 8.89 1.02
CA VAL A 39 1.07 7.98 -0.12
C VAL A 39 1.96 8.59 -1.20
N THR A 40 2.13 9.92 -1.19
CA THR A 40 3.07 10.63 -2.08
C THR A 40 4.34 11.12 -1.37
N SER A 41 4.51 10.80 -0.09
CA SER A 41 5.67 11.23 0.70
C SER A 41 6.79 10.19 0.74
N THR A 42 7.96 10.65 1.17
CA THR A 42 9.08 9.78 1.57
C THR A 42 8.68 8.76 2.64
N GLN A 43 7.72 9.07 3.52
CA GLN A 43 7.34 8.12 4.58
C GLN A 43 6.71 6.86 4.00
N TYR A 44 5.82 6.96 3.01
CA TYR A 44 5.23 5.79 2.35
C TYR A 44 6.30 4.93 1.66
N LYS A 45 7.29 5.58 1.02
CA LYS A 45 8.44 4.90 0.43
C LYS A 45 9.25 4.13 1.48
N VAL A 46 9.60 4.78 2.59
CA VAL A 46 10.40 4.18 3.67
C VAL A 46 9.63 3.05 4.37
N ASP A 47 8.32 3.22 4.59
CA ASP A 47 7.46 2.19 5.16
C ASP A 47 7.43 0.94 4.25
N SER A 48 7.32 1.15 2.93
CA SER A 48 7.34 0.08 1.92
C SER A 48 8.71 -0.62 1.88
N GLU A 49 9.80 0.16 1.86
CA GLU A 49 11.17 -0.35 1.86
C GLU A 49 11.43 -1.23 3.09
N ARG A 50 11.01 -0.80 4.28
CA ARG A 50 11.19 -1.59 5.50
C ARG A 50 10.45 -2.93 5.46
N ALA A 51 9.23 -2.98 4.91
CA ALA A 51 8.48 -4.23 4.77
C ALA A 51 9.22 -5.26 3.89
N ILE A 52 9.83 -4.77 2.80
CA ILE A 52 10.63 -5.57 1.87
C ILE A 52 11.96 -6.00 2.53
N GLU A 53 12.67 -5.10 3.20
CA GLU A 53 13.92 -5.42 3.92
C GLU A 53 13.72 -6.56 4.92
N GLU A 54 12.67 -6.51 5.74
CA GLU A 54 12.37 -7.58 6.71
C GLU A 54 11.99 -8.89 6.01
N SER A 55 11.34 -8.82 4.85
CA SER A 55 11.04 -10.01 4.03
C SER A 55 12.33 -10.67 3.51
N ILE A 56 13.32 -9.88 3.08
CA ILE A 56 14.65 -10.37 2.66
C ILE A 56 15.39 -10.99 3.84
N VAL A 57 15.35 -10.36 5.02
CA VAL A 57 15.95 -10.93 6.24
C VAL A 57 15.32 -12.28 6.58
N TYR A 58 13.99 -12.38 6.51
CA TYR A 58 13.30 -13.64 6.74
C TYR A 58 13.70 -14.70 5.72
N LEU A 59 13.71 -14.38 4.43
CA LEU A 59 14.09 -15.32 3.37
C LEU A 59 15.54 -15.81 3.47
N SER A 60 16.46 -14.93 3.88
CA SER A 60 17.89 -15.24 3.97
C SER A 60 18.31 -15.95 5.26
N SER A 61 17.58 -15.77 6.35
CA SER A 61 18.02 -16.25 7.68
C SER A 61 16.96 -17.00 8.49
N GLY A 62 15.67 -16.82 8.20
CA GLY A 62 14.55 -17.38 8.97
C GLY A 62 13.72 -18.43 8.23
N CYS A 63 13.82 -18.49 6.90
CA CYS A 63 13.07 -19.43 6.07
C CYS A 63 13.92 -20.66 5.75
N ASN A 64 13.40 -21.84 6.08
CA ASN A 64 14.07 -23.11 5.76
C ASN A 64 13.68 -23.57 4.34
N LEU A 65 14.34 -23.01 3.34
CA LEU A 65 14.18 -23.36 1.93
C LEU A 65 14.69 -24.79 1.70
N LYS A 66 13.86 -25.64 1.09
CA LYS A 66 14.18 -27.07 0.92
C LYS A 66 15.07 -27.34 -0.28
N ASN A 67 15.14 -26.40 -1.22
CA ASN A 67 15.81 -26.53 -2.51
C ASN A 67 15.35 -27.76 -3.31
N ASP A 68 14.07 -28.13 -3.18
CA ASP A 68 13.44 -29.25 -3.88
C ASP A 68 12.76 -28.83 -5.20
N GLY A 69 12.97 -27.58 -5.61
CA GLY A 69 12.36 -26.95 -6.78
C GLY A 69 10.90 -26.54 -6.57
N ARG A 70 10.40 -26.56 -5.33
CA ARG A 70 9.02 -26.18 -4.99
C ARG A 70 8.93 -24.99 -4.04
N ASP A 71 10.06 -24.44 -3.62
CA ASP A 71 10.10 -23.22 -2.84
C ASP A 71 9.54 -22.07 -3.69
N ALA A 72 8.59 -21.32 -3.13
CA ALA A 72 7.89 -20.26 -3.84
C ALA A 72 7.63 -19.07 -2.91
N TRP A 73 7.63 -17.88 -3.51
CA TRP A 73 7.21 -16.64 -2.86
C TRP A 73 6.05 -16.05 -3.65
N ILE A 74 4.97 -15.71 -2.93
CA ILE A 74 3.74 -15.22 -3.55
C ILE A 74 3.73 -13.71 -3.38
N PHE A 75 3.55 -13.01 -4.50
CA PHE A 75 3.36 -11.57 -4.52
C PHE A 75 1.93 -11.25 -4.91
N ASP A 76 1.34 -10.29 -4.21
CA ASP A 76 0.22 -9.53 -4.73
C ASP A 76 0.69 -8.54 -5.81
N ILE A 77 -0.22 -7.98 -6.61
CA ILE A 77 0.11 -7.09 -7.73
C ILE A 77 -0.17 -5.64 -7.39
N ASP A 78 -1.43 -5.29 -7.15
CA ASP A 78 -1.87 -3.91 -7.00
C ASP A 78 -1.47 -3.37 -5.62
N ASP A 79 -0.83 -2.20 -5.61
CA ASP A 79 -0.19 -1.56 -4.44
C ASP A 79 0.81 -2.44 -3.67
N THR A 80 1.24 -3.55 -4.27
CA THR A 80 2.38 -4.37 -3.83
C THR A 80 3.52 -4.30 -4.84
N LEU A 81 3.28 -4.65 -6.11
CA LEU A 81 4.27 -4.55 -7.20
C LEU A 81 4.04 -3.32 -8.09
N LEU A 82 2.78 -2.95 -8.33
CA LEU A 82 2.36 -1.86 -9.20
C LEU A 82 1.51 -0.87 -8.41
N SER A 83 1.82 0.43 -8.46
CA SER A 83 1.10 1.43 -7.68
C SER A 83 -0.17 1.93 -8.39
N THR A 84 -1.30 1.88 -7.69
CA THR A 84 -2.57 2.46 -8.11
C THR A 84 -2.73 3.93 -7.66
N VAL A 85 -1.75 4.47 -6.94
CA VAL A 85 -1.74 5.88 -6.48
C VAL A 85 -2.04 6.89 -7.60
N PRO A 86 -1.53 6.75 -8.84
CA PRO A 86 -1.88 7.68 -9.92
C PRO A 86 -3.37 7.70 -10.27
N TYR A 87 -4.07 6.56 -10.21
CA TYR A 87 -5.52 6.50 -10.35
C TYR A 87 -6.19 7.22 -9.19
N TYR A 88 -5.87 6.82 -7.95
CA TYR A 88 -6.51 7.38 -6.76
C TYR A 88 -6.25 8.87 -6.55
N LYS A 89 -5.17 9.44 -7.11
CA LYS A 89 -4.94 10.89 -7.12
C LYS A 89 -6.09 11.67 -7.77
N GLY A 90 -6.74 11.10 -8.80
CA GLY A 90 -7.95 11.66 -9.43
C GLY A 90 -9.26 11.35 -8.70
N HIS A 91 -9.22 10.44 -7.71
CA HIS A 91 -10.37 9.91 -6.97
C HIS A 91 -10.22 10.16 -5.46
N HIS A 92 -9.79 11.37 -5.10
CA HIS A 92 -9.63 11.83 -3.73
C HIS A 92 -8.86 10.87 -2.81
N PHE A 93 -7.83 10.21 -3.33
CA PHE A 93 -7.00 9.25 -2.58
C PHE A 93 -7.82 8.18 -1.83
N GLY A 94 -8.92 7.71 -2.43
CA GLY A 94 -9.83 6.74 -1.82
C GLY A 94 -10.98 7.36 -1.01
N GLY A 95 -11.17 8.69 -1.06
CA GLY A 95 -12.32 9.38 -0.48
C GLY A 95 -13.63 9.17 -1.25
N GLU A 96 -13.56 8.61 -2.45
CA GLU A 96 -14.71 8.24 -3.27
C GLU A 96 -14.96 6.74 -3.22
N LYS A 97 -16.22 6.33 -3.34
CA LYS A 97 -16.56 4.92 -3.53
C LYS A 97 -15.93 4.41 -4.83
N LEU A 98 -15.30 3.25 -4.77
CA LEU A 98 -14.66 2.64 -5.92
C LEU A 98 -15.66 2.34 -7.04
N ASN A 99 -15.40 2.89 -8.22
CA ASN A 99 -15.98 2.43 -9.47
C ASN A 99 -15.04 1.40 -10.10
N LEU A 100 -15.39 0.12 -9.97
CA LEU A 100 -14.56 -0.99 -10.44
C LEU A 100 -14.30 -0.93 -11.95
N SER A 101 -15.32 -0.64 -12.76
CA SER A 101 -15.17 -0.57 -14.22
C SER A 101 -14.22 0.55 -14.66
N ALA A 102 -14.24 1.69 -13.96
CA ALA A 102 -13.32 2.80 -14.24
C ALA A 102 -11.87 2.45 -13.85
N LEU A 103 -11.68 1.73 -12.74
CA LEU A 103 -10.36 1.24 -12.33
C LEU A 103 -9.83 0.21 -13.34
N GLU A 104 -10.66 -0.75 -13.77
CA GLU A 104 -10.30 -1.76 -14.77
C GLU A 104 -9.93 -1.12 -16.12
N GLU A 105 -10.70 -0.13 -16.57
CA GLU A 105 -10.37 0.65 -17.76
C GLU A 105 -8.99 1.33 -17.63
N TRP A 106 -8.73 1.98 -16.50
CA TRP A 106 -7.43 2.60 -16.23
C TRP A 106 -6.29 1.57 -16.21
N MET A 107 -6.49 0.42 -15.55
CA MET A 107 -5.50 -0.67 -15.49
C MET A 107 -5.20 -1.24 -16.88
N SER A 108 -6.18 -1.31 -17.77
CA SER A 108 -6.02 -1.83 -19.13
C SER A 108 -5.00 -1.03 -19.97
N HIS A 109 -4.72 0.22 -19.61
CA HIS A 109 -3.71 1.03 -20.28
C HIS A 109 -2.26 0.62 -19.93
N GLY A 110 -2.05 -0.19 -18.88
CA GLY A 110 -0.73 -0.72 -18.52
C GLY A 110 0.30 0.36 -18.19
N LYS A 111 -0.13 1.46 -17.53
CA LYS A 111 0.71 2.61 -17.16
C LYS A 111 0.96 2.75 -15.66
N ALA A 112 0.55 1.78 -14.85
CA ALA A 112 0.84 1.77 -13.42
C ALA A 112 2.37 1.74 -13.20
N PRO A 113 2.94 2.65 -12.40
CA PRO A 113 4.36 2.63 -12.08
C PRO A 113 4.69 1.48 -11.12
N ALA A 114 5.91 0.98 -11.19
CA ALA A 114 6.38 -0.03 -10.25
C ALA A 114 6.55 0.55 -8.83
N LEU A 115 6.33 -0.30 -7.83
CA LEU A 115 6.85 -0.10 -6.48
C LEU A 115 8.25 -0.70 -6.43
N ASP A 116 9.25 0.11 -6.79
CA ASP A 116 10.63 -0.34 -7.07
C ASP A 116 11.24 -1.24 -6.00
N HIS A 117 10.98 -0.96 -4.71
CA HIS A 117 11.52 -1.78 -3.62
C HIS A 117 10.92 -3.19 -3.60
N SER A 118 9.65 -3.37 -4.00
CA SER A 118 9.03 -4.69 -4.04
C SER A 118 9.63 -5.60 -5.11
N LEU A 119 10.30 -5.02 -6.11
CA LEU A 119 11.00 -5.76 -7.16
C LEU A 119 12.38 -6.27 -6.73
N THR A 120 12.89 -5.90 -5.55
CA THR A 120 14.22 -6.35 -5.08
C THR A 120 14.19 -7.71 -4.38
N VAL A 121 13.00 -8.20 -4.01
CA VAL A 121 12.81 -9.53 -3.37
C VAL A 121 12.69 -10.66 -4.41
N GLN A 122 12.70 -10.34 -5.71
CA GLN A 122 12.61 -11.32 -6.81
C GLN A 122 13.94 -12.04 -7.08
#